data_AF-A0A3G1B004-F1
#
_entry.id   AF-A0A3G1B004-F1
#
_cell.length_a   1.000
_cell.length_b   1.000
_cell.length_c   1.000
_cell.angle_alpha   90.00
_cell.angle_beta   90.00
_cell.angle_gamma   90.00
#
_symmetry.space_group_name_H-M   'P 1'
#
loop_
_entity.id
_entity.type
_entity.pdbx_description
1 polymer ?
#
loop_
_entity_poly.entity_id
_entity_poly.type
_entity_poly.pdbx_seq_one_letter_code
_entity_poly.pdbx_strand_id
1 'polypeptide(L)'
;MVKHISRVSKEEDLKKHYNQNTDAADEWSHITGVGSKIDSHDAMDVTDRAIFFSNKPQFQTKQEIVQEKSNEFKEDMNNTHQYQKFVNVLLQEKVKNVKKMLDAEKKFAEEMSFFQDTIKVRPELEKINPKYIKESDATTLVKNLEEDYSKTQMRLEHEQSVIEKTKNQLQTKRQQIEQLKEELSYITQKQKKEQIPDDPILTIKYELKKLGIHDDSGSIAKALESLSKKINPEGHS
;
A
#
# COMPACT_ATOMS: atom_id res chain seq x y z
N MET A 1 16.51 6.17 11.84
CA MET A 1 16.72 4.94 12.64
C MET A 1 16.55 3.74 11.71
N VAL A 2 17.67 3.18 11.25
CA VAL A 2 17.69 1.98 10.39
C VAL A 2 18.21 0.82 11.24
N LYS A 3 17.41 -0.22 11.43
CA LYS A 3 17.81 -1.44 12.15
C LYS A 3 18.36 -2.44 11.14
N HIS A 4 19.67 -2.68 11.18
CA HIS A 4 20.35 -3.75 10.46
C HIS A 4 20.13 -5.08 11.18
N ILE A 5 19.73 -6.13 10.46
CA ILE A 5 19.68 -7.51 10.98
C ILE A 5 21.00 -8.20 10.61
N SER A 6 21.78 -8.50 11.64
CA SER A 6 23.05 -9.22 11.57
C SER A 6 22.84 -10.66 11.09
N ARG A 7 23.54 -11.05 10.03
CA ARG A 7 23.54 -12.39 9.44
C ARG A 7 24.87 -13.08 9.79
N VAL A 8 25.03 -13.50 11.04
CA VAL A 8 26.19 -14.31 11.49
C VAL A 8 25.72 -15.24 12.61
N SER A 9 25.56 -16.53 12.31
CA SER A 9 25.56 -17.65 13.30
C SER A 9 25.05 -18.98 12.71
N LYS A 10 25.53 -19.42 11.55
CA LYS A 10 25.20 -20.77 11.05
C LYS A 10 26.36 -21.58 10.49
N GLU A 11 27.57 -21.05 10.54
CA GLU A 11 28.77 -21.69 9.98
C GLU A 11 29.61 -22.41 11.06
N GLU A 12 29.47 -22.04 12.34
CA GLU A 12 30.20 -22.69 13.45
C GLU A 12 29.61 -24.05 13.87
N ASP A 13 28.31 -24.29 13.66
CA ASP A 13 27.67 -25.56 14.03
C ASP A 13 27.95 -26.69 13.02
N LEU A 14 28.31 -26.36 11.78
CA LEU A 14 28.67 -27.36 10.76
C LEU A 14 30.11 -27.88 10.91
N LYS A 15 31.01 -27.10 11.52
CA LYS A 15 32.42 -27.49 11.72
C LYS A 15 32.64 -28.40 12.93
N LYS A 16 31.70 -28.50 13.88
CA LYS A 16 31.83 -29.39 15.05
C LYS A 16 31.58 -30.86 14.75
N HIS A 17 30.97 -31.20 13.61
CA HIS A 17 30.68 -32.60 13.26
C HIS A 17 31.71 -33.27 12.33
N TYR A 18 32.63 -32.51 11.74
CA TYR A 18 33.58 -33.02 10.74
C TYR A 18 35.05 -33.00 11.18
N ASN A 19 35.33 -32.70 12.46
CA ASN A 19 36.69 -32.58 12.99
C ASN A 19 37.02 -33.68 14.00
N GLN A 20 36.72 -34.92 13.63
CA GLN A 20 37.38 -36.08 14.22
C GLN A 20 38.25 -36.70 13.14
N ASN A 21 39.56 -36.69 13.37
CA ASN A 21 40.55 -37.40 12.58
C ASN A 21 40.27 -38.91 12.71
N THR A 22 39.28 -39.42 11.99
CA THR A 22 39.09 -40.85 11.78
C THR A 22 39.99 -41.26 10.62
N ASP A 23 41.05 -41.99 10.96
CA ASP A 23 41.95 -42.55 9.96
C ASP A 23 41.15 -43.55 9.13
N ALA A 24 41.33 -43.54 7.80
CA ALA A 24 40.46 -44.28 6.87
C ALA A 24 40.42 -45.78 7.21
N ALA A 25 41.49 -46.31 7.80
CA ALA A 25 41.57 -47.70 8.26
C ALA A 25 40.50 -48.08 9.31
N ASP A 26 40.02 -47.13 10.12
CA ASP A 26 39.04 -47.39 11.18
C ASP A 26 37.60 -47.43 10.64
N GLU A 27 37.30 -46.60 9.64
CA GLU A 27 35.99 -46.58 8.98
C GLU A 27 35.74 -47.85 8.16
N TRP A 28 36.79 -48.43 7.55
CA TRP A 28 36.67 -49.72 6.86
C TRP A 28 36.60 -50.93 7.81
N SER A 29 37.04 -50.77 9.07
CA SER A 29 37.00 -51.86 10.07
C SER A 29 35.57 -52.21 10.49
N HIS A 30 34.69 -51.21 10.53
CA HIS A 30 33.29 -51.38 10.92
C HIS A 30 32.43 -52.09 9.87
N ILE A 31 32.81 -52.01 8.59
CA ILE A 31 32.05 -52.62 7.49
C ILE A 31 32.38 -54.11 7.33
N THR A 32 33.61 -54.52 7.69
CA THR A 32 34.10 -55.89 7.44
C THR A 32 34.16 -56.78 8.69
N GLY A 33 33.89 -56.24 9.89
CA GLY A 33 33.74 -57.01 11.13
C GLY A 33 35.03 -57.68 11.64
N VAL A 34 36.20 -57.35 11.07
CA VAL A 34 37.50 -57.89 11.49
C VAL A 34 38.30 -56.83 12.24
N GLY A 35 37.76 -56.40 13.38
CA GLY A 35 38.47 -55.54 14.32
C GLY A 35 39.46 -56.35 15.14
N SER A 36 40.68 -56.54 14.65
CA SER A 36 41.88 -56.84 15.45
C SER A 36 43.13 -56.66 14.59
N LYS A 37 44.11 -55.91 15.11
CA LYS A 37 45.46 -55.83 14.52
C LYS A 37 45.99 -57.26 14.36
N ILE A 38 46.26 -57.65 13.11
CA ILE A 38 46.96 -58.89 12.82
C ILE A 38 48.41 -58.67 13.25
N ASP A 39 48.80 -59.23 14.39
CA ASP A 39 50.21 -59.35 14.74
C ASP A 39 50.88 -60.11 13.60
N SER A 40 51.91 -59.48 13.01
CA SER A 40 52.70 -60.03 11.92
C SER A 40 53.46 -61.26 12.42
N HIS A 41 52.80 -62.41 12.37
CA HIS A 41 53.44 -63.71 12.43
C HIS A 41 53.96 -64.09 11.04
N ASP A 42 55.15 -64.67 11.04
CA ASP A 42 55.99 -65.04 9.91
C ASP A 42 55.21 -65.82 8.84
N ALA A 43 55.31 -65.37 7.58
CA ALA A 43 54.60 -65.92 6.43
C ALA A 43 55.09 -67.32 6.01
N MET A 44 56.09 -67.87 6.70
CA MET A 44 56.64 -69.21 6.46
C MET A 44 56.09 -70.31 7.38
N ASP A 45 55.30 -69.98 8.42
CA ASP A 45 54.59 -71.00 9.22
C ASP A 45 53.22 -71.34 8.60
N VAL A 46 53.25 -71.67 7.31
CA VAL A 46 52.10 -72.17 6.57
C VAL A 46 52.21 -73.69 6.57
N THR A 47 51.79 -74.31 7.67
CA THR A 47 51.42 -75.73 7.64
C THR A 47 50.23 -75.86 6.68
N ASP A 48 50.51 -76.42 5.51
CA ASP A 48 49.59 -76.83 4.45
C ASP A 48 48.17 -76.24 4.54
N ARG A 49 47.93 -75.13 3.82
CA ARG A 49 46.56 -74.69 3.49
C ARG A 49 45.92 -75.67 2.51
N ALA A 50 45.66 -76.88 2.97
CA ALA A 50 44.74 -77.78 2.31
C ALA A 50 43.33 -77.19 2.47
N ILE A 51 42.79 -76.64 1.38
CA ILE A 51 41.38 -76.27 1.32
C ILE A 51 40.59 -77.57 1.24
N PHE A 52 40.13 -78.06 2.38
CA PHE A 52 39.13 -79.10 2.43
C PHE A 52 37.77 -78.47 2.17
N PHE A 53 37.24 -78.63 0.96
CA PHE A 53 35.81 -78.45 0.75
C PHE A 53 35.10 -79.60 1.46
N SER A 54 34.73 -79.40 2.72
CA SER A 54 33.72 -80.25 3.34
C SER A 54 32.40 -79.96 2.65
N ASN A 55 32.17 -80.59 1.50
CA ASN A 55 30.86 -80.72 0.88
C ASN A 55 30.01 -81.74 1.66
N LYS A 56 30.08 -81.65 3.00
CA LYS A 56 29.18 -82.37 3.89
C LYS A 56 27.95 -81.48 3.97
N PRO A 57 26.77 -81.93 3.52
CA PRO A 57 25.55 -81.21 3.88
C PRO A 57 25.57 -81.08 5.40
N GLN A 58 25.58 -79.84 5.92
CA GLN A 58 25.30 -79.64 7.33
C GLN A 58 23.87 -80.14 7.52
N PHE A 59 23.75 -81.34 8.06
CA PHE A 59 22.46 -81.88 8.47
C PHE A 59 22.03 -81.06 9.68
N GLN A 60 21.40 -79.91 9.42
CA GLN A 60 20.75 -79.13 10.45
C GLN A 60 19.75 -80.05 11.15
N THR A 61 19.85 -80.12 12.47
CA THR A 61 18.87 -80.87 13.23
C THR A 61 17.50 -80.22 13.05
N LYS A 62 16.40 -80.99 13.15
CA LYS A 62 15.03 -80.42 13.02
C LYS A 62 14.80 -79.23 13.96
N GLN A 63 15.49 -79.19 15.10
CA GLN A 63 15.44 -78.10 16.05
C GLN A 63 16.14 -76.83 15.54
N GLU A 64 17.29 -76.98 14.88
CA GLU A 64 18.07 -75.88 14.29
C GLU A 64 17.32 -75.23 13.13
N ILE A 65 16.69 -76.03 12.25
CA ILE A 65 15.81 -75.54 11.17
C ILE A 65 14.63 -74.73 11.73
N VAL A 66 14.02 -75.20 12.83
CA VAL A 66 12.91 -74.48 13.48
C VAL A 66 13.39 -73.18 14.12
N GLN A 67 14.60 -73.17 14.68
CA GLN A 67 15.18 -71.99 15.32
C GLN A 67 15.61 -70.93 14.28
N GLU A 68 16.19 -71.34 13.16
CA GLU A 68 16.53 -70.47 12.03
C GLU A 68 15.27 -69.82 11.44
N LYS A 69 14.23 -70.61 11.14
CA LYS A 69 12.93 -70.07 10.69
C LYS A 69 12.26 -69.13 11.69
N SER A 70 12.45 -69.38 12.99
CA SER A 70 11.93 -68.51 14.06
C SER A 70 12.68 -67.17 14.10
N ASN A 71 13.99 -67.17 13.82
CA ASN A 71 14.79 -65.96 13.74
C ASN A 71 14.49 -65.16 12.47
N GLU A 72 14.38 -65.82 11.31
CA GLU A 72 13.94 -65.19 10.05
C GLU A 72 12.56 -64.53 10.22
N PHE A 73 11.60 -65.24 10.83
CA PHE A 73 10.27 -64.69 11.10
C PHE A 73 10.32 -63.48 12.03
N LYS A 74 11.21 -63.48 13.04
CA LYS A 74 11.40 -62.31 13.92
C LYS A 74 12.03 -61.14 13.18
N GLU A 75 12.98 -61.38 12.29
CA GLU A 75 13.58 -60.34 11.45
C GLU A 75 12.56 -59.73 10.49
N ASP A 76 11.76 -60.56 9.82
CA ASP A 76 10.66 -60.13 8.95
C ASP A 76 9.60 -59.33 9.72
N MET A 77 9.22 -59.78 10.93
CA MET A 77 8.30 -59.04 11.79
C MET A 77 8.87 -57.70 12.25
N ASN A 78 10.15 -57.66 12.62
CA ASN A 78 10.80 -56.43 13.06
C ASN A 78 10.92 -55.41 11.90
N ASN A 79 11.28 -55.89 10.70
CA ASN A 79 11.34 -55.08 9.49
C ASN A 79 9.94 -54.56 9.11
N THR A 80 8.93 -55.42 9.18
CA THR A 80 7.52 -55.04 8.93
C THR A 80 7.04 -53.95 9.89
N HIS A 81 7.39 -54.04 11.18
CA HIS A 81 7.04 -53.01 12.17
C HIS A 81 7.72 -51.68 11.87
N GLN A 82 8.97 -51.69 11.40
CA GLN A 82 9.68 -50.48 11.00
C GLN A 82 9.05 -49.84 9.75
N TYR A 83 8.67 -50.65 8.75
CA TYR A 83 7.94 -50.15 7.57
C TYR A 83 6.59 -49.54 7.95
N GLN A 84 5.82 -50.20 8.83
CA GLN A 84 4.54 -49.67 9.30
C GLN A 84 4.71 -48.33 10.02
N LYS A 85 5.73 -48.20 10.89
CA LYS A 85 6.06 -46.93 11.53
C LYS A 85 6.42 -45.85 10.52
N PHE A 86 7.27 -46.16 9.55
CA PHE A 86 7.67 -45.22 8.51
C PHE A 86 6.49 -44.74 7.67
N VAL A 87 5.64 -45.67 7.21
CA VAL A 87 4.42 -45.35 6.44
C VAL A 87 3.48 -44.47 7.26
N ASN A 88 3.27 -44.78 8.54
CA ASN A 88 2.42 -43.98 9.41
C ASN A 88 2.94 -42.56 9.60
N VAL A 89 4.25 -42.39 9.80
CA VAL A 89 4.88 -41.05 9.91
C VAL A 89 4.70 -40.28 8.60
N LEU A 90 4.94 -40.93 7.45
CA LEU A 90 4.80 -40.31 6.14
C LEU A 90 3.35 -39.91 5.85
N LEU A 91 2.37 -40.76 6.20
CA LEU A 91 0.95 -40.45 6.08
C LEU A 91 0.56 -39.26 6.98
N GLN A 92 1.02 -39.24 8.24
CA GLN A 92 0.77 -38.13 9.15
C GLN A 92 1.34 -36.81 8.62
N GLU A 93 2.54 -36.84 8.02
CA GLU A 93 3.15 -35.68 7.40
C GLU A 93 2.34 -35.20 6.18
N LYS A 94 1.92 -36.10 5.30
CA LYS A 94 1.07 -35.77 4.15
C LYS A 94 -0.26 -35.15 4.58
N VAL A 95 -0.93 -35.73 5.59
CA VAL A 95 -2.17 -35.19 6.16
C VAL A 95 -1.95 -33.79 6.73
N LYS A 96 -0.86 -33.58 7.47
CA LYS A 96 -0.50 -32.27 8.01
C LYS A 96 -0.28 -31.23 6.92
N ASN A 97 0.38 -31.61 5.82
CA ASN A 97 0.62 -30.72 4.68
C ASN A 97 -0.69 -30.39 3.95
N VAL A 98 -1.56 -31.37 3.71
CA VAL A 98 -2.89 -31.13 3.13
C VAL A 98 -3.71 -30.18 4.01
N LYS A 99 -3.70 -30.37 5.33
CA LYS A 99 -4.39 -29.47 6.26
C LYS A 99 -3.87 -28.03 6.18
N LYS A 100 -2.55 -27.84 6.11
CA LYS A 100 -1.95 -26.52 5.91
C LYS A 100 -2.37 -25.88 4.59
N MET A 101 -2.44 -26.66 3.50
CA MET A 101 -2.89 -26.16 2.20
C MET A 101 -4.37 -25.75 2.25
N LEU A 102 -5.22 -26.54 2.91
CA LEU A 102 -6.64 -26.21 3.10
C LEU A 102 -6.81 -24.92 3.92
N ASP A 103 -6.02 -24.76 4.99
CA ASP A 103 -6.06 -23.53 5.80
C ASP A 103 -5.55 -22.31 5.01
N ALA A 104 -4.55 -22.50 4.14
CA ALA A 104 -4.07 -21.45 3.24
C ALA A 104 -5.11 -21.10 2.16
N GLU A 105 -5.81 -22.08 1.60
CA GLU A 105 -6.91 -21.89 0.65
C GLU A 105 -8.06 -21.12 1.31
N LYS A 106 -8.43 -21.47 2.54
CA LYS A 106 -9.46 -20.73 3.30
C LYS A 106 -9.08 -19.27 3.51
N LYS A 107 -7.85 -19.01 3.95
CA LYS A 107 -7.35 -17.63 4.11
C LYS A 107 -7.32 -16.88 2.79
N PHE A 108 -6.90 -17.53 1.71
CA PHE A 108 -6.91 -16.94 0.39
C PHE A 108 -8.33 -16.64 -0.10
N ALA A 109 -9.30 -17.51 0.15
CA ALA A 109 -10.70 -17.28 -0.16
C ALA A 109 -11.29 -16.12 0.67
N GLU A 110 -10.92 -16.02 1.95
CA GLU A 110 -11.29 -14.91 2.83
C GLU A 110 -10.67 -13.58 2.34
N GLU A 111 -9.37 -13.56 2.04
CA GLU A 111 -8.68 -12.42 1.43
C GLU A 111 -9.31 -12.03 0.09
N MET A 112 -9.63 -12.99 -0.76
CA MET A 112 -10.30 -12.77 -2.04
C MET A 112 -11.73 -12.22 -1.85
N SER A 113 -12.43 -12.59 -0.79
CA SER A 113 -13.76 -12.04 -0.48
C SER A 113 -13.69 -10.53 -0.18
N PHE A 114 -12.65 -10.06 0.50
CA PHE A 114 -12.41 -8.62 0.72
C PHE A 114 -12.09 -7.86 -0.57
N PHE A 115 -11.50 -8.52 -1.57
CA PHE A 115 -11.26 -7.91 -2.89
C PHE A 115 -12.47 -8.04 -3.85
N GLN A 116 -13.35 -9.01 -3.63
CA GLN A 116 -14.62 -9.18 -4.35
C GLN A 116 -15.76 -8.30 -3.82
N ASP A 117 -15.52 -7.50 -2.78
CA ASP A 117 -16.34 -6.33 -2.41
C ASP A 117 -16.23 -5.18 -3.43
N THR A 118 -16.03 -5.51 -4.71
CA THR A 118 -16.49 -4.64 -5.79
C THR A 118 -18.01 -4.61 -5.68
N ILE A 119 -18.53 -3.45 -5.26
CA ILE A 119 -19.95 -3.07 -5.20
C ILE A 119 -20.72 -3.82 -6.30
N LYS A 120 -21.40 -4.92 -5.92
CA LYS A 120 -22.20 -5.71 -6.86
C LYS A 120 -23.36 -4.83 -7.29
N VAL A 121 -23.26 -4.21 -8.46
CA VAL A 121 -24.32 -3.35 -8.97
C VAL A 121 -25.47 -4.25 -9.42
N ARG A 122 -26.72 -3.79 -9.25
CA ARG A 122 -27.96 -4.48 -9.66
C ARG A 122 -27.91 -5.29 -10.98
N PRO A 123 -27.29 -4.81 -12.09
CA PRO A 123 -27.20 -5.57 -13.34
C PRO A 123 -26.26 -6.79 -13.31
N GLU A 124 -25.44 -6.96 -12.27
CA GLU A 124 -24.63 -8.17 -12.08
C GLU A 124 -25.42 -9.29 -11.39
N LEU A 125 -26.40 -8.95 -10.54
CA LEU A 125 -27.32 -9.95 -9.97
C LEU A 125 -28.33 -10.48 -10.99
N GLU A 126 -28.79 -9.66 -11.92
CA GLU A 126 -29.71 -10.12 -12.99
C GLU A 126 -29.06 -11.16 -13.94
N LYS A 127 -27.72 -11.20 -13.98
CA LYS A 127 -26.96 -12.22 -14.72
C LYS A 127 -26.81 -13.53 -13.95
N ILE A 128 -27.05 -13.52 -12.63
CA ILE A 128 -26.99 -14.70 -11.77
C ILE A 128 -28.38 -15.34 -11.79
N ASN A 129 -28.45 -16.62 -12.16
CA ASN A 129 -29.70 -17.36 -12.21
C ASN A 129 -30.46 -17.22 -10.88
N PRO A 130 -31.70 -16.72 -10.86
CA PRO A 130 -32.45 -16.39 -9.64
C PRO A 130 -32.66 -17.58 -8.70
N LYS A 131 -32.44 -18.81 -9.16
CA LYS A 131 -32.41 -20.02 -8.31
C LYS A 131 -31.29 -20.04 -7.26
N TYR A 132 -30.23 -19.25 -7.43
CA TYR A 132 -29.06 -19.28 -6.54
C TYR A 132 -28.90 -18.03 -5.68
N ILE A 133 -29.76 -17.02 -5.86
CA ILE A 133 -29.75 -15.80 -5.04
C ILE A 133 -30.40 -16.12 -3.70
N LYS A 134 -29.64 -15.98 -2.60
CA LYS A 134 -30.18 -16.14 -1.25
C LYS A 134 -30.71 -14.82 -0.73
N GLU A 135 -31.63 -14.89 0.24
CA GLU A 135 -32.14 -13.71 0.96
C GLU A 135 -31.00 -12.89 1.59
N SER A 136 -29.96 -13.56 2.09
CA SER A 136 -28.75 -12.91 2.63
C SER A 136 -28.01 -12.05 1.61
N ASP A 137 -28.04 -12.43 0.34
CA ASP A 137 -27.35 -11.70 -0.72
C ASP A 137 -28.14 -10.43 -1.08
N ALA A 138 -29.47 -10.54 -1.10
CA ALA A 138 -30.37 -9.42 -1.30
C ALA A 138 -30.29 -8.40 -0.14
N THR A 139 -30.25 -8.86 1.11
CA THR A 139 -30.13 -7.95 2.27
C THR A 139 -28.78 -7.25 2.32
N THR A 140 -27.69 -7.95 1.97
CA THR A 140 -26.36 -7.35 1.86
C THR A 140 -26.33 -6.28 0.77
N LEU A 141 -26.96 -6.55 -0.38
CA LEU A 141 -27.06 -5.59 -1.46
C LEU A 141 -27.86 -4.34 -1.05
N VAL A 142 -29.00 -4.52 -0.38
CA VAL A 142 -29.81 -3.40 0.12
C VAL A 142 -28.99 -2.56 1.09
N LYS A 143 -28.30 -3.18 2.04
CA LYS A 143 -27.45 -2.47 3.01
C LYS A 143 -26.35 -1.66 2.32
N ASN A 144 -25.69 -2.24 1.32
CA ASN A 144 -24.64 -1.55 0.56
C ASN A 144 -25.21 -0.36 -0.22
N LEU A 145 -26.37 -0.52 -0.85
CA LEU A 145 -27.06 0.56 -1.56
C LEU A 145 -27.51 1.68 -0.61
N GLU A 146 -28.00 1.34 0.58
CA GLU A 146 -28.36 2.31 1.62
C GLU A 146 -27.12 3.08 2.12
N GLU A 147 -25.99 2.40 2.30
CA GLU A 147 -24.74 3.04 2.70
C GLU A 147 -24.21 3.99 1.62
N ASP A 148 -24.23 3.56 0.36
CA ASP A 148 -23.80 4.39 -0.78
C ASP A 148 -24.74 5.58 -0.99
N TYR A 149 -26.05 5.39 -0.83
CA TYR A 149 -27.03 6.46 -0.84
C TYR A 149 -26.73 7.48 0.26
N SER A 150 -26.51 7.03 1.49
CA SER A 150 -26.19 7.90 2.64
C SER A 150 -24.91 8.71 2.41
N LYS A 151 -23.84 8.06 1.91
CA LYS A 151 -22.58 8.74 1.55
C LYS A 151 -22.78 9.82 0.48
N THR A 152 -23.57 9.50 -0.55
CA THR A 152 -23.87 10.43 -1.64
C THR A 152 -24.72 11.60 -1.15
N GLN A 153 -25.70 11.34 -0.29
CA GLN A 153 -26.53 12.36 0.32
C GLN A 153 -25.69 13.32 1.19
N MET A 154 -24.80 12.80 2.04
CA MET A 154 -23.91 13.66 2.84
C MET A 154 -23.00 14.54 1.97
N ARG A 155 -22.49 14.01 0.85
CA ARG A 155 -21.70 14.80 -0.10
C ARG A 155 -22.54 15.92 -0.72
N LEU A 156 -23.77 15.61 -1.14
CA LEU A 156 -24.70 16.58 -1.71
C LEU A 156 -25.02 17.70 -0.71
N GLU A 157 -25.32 17.37 0.55
CA GLU A 157 -25.60 18.35 1.60
C GLU A 157 -24.40 19.28 1.86
N HIS A 158 -23.18 18.71 1.88
CA HIS A 158 -21.95 19.50 2.01
C HIS A 158 -21.78 20.48 0.82
N GLU A 159 -21.96 19.99 -0.41
CA GLU A 159 -21.86 20.83 -1.62
C GLU A 159 -22.93 21.94 -1.62
N GLN A 160 -24.17 21.63 -1.22
CA GLN A 160 -25.23 22.62 -1.07
C GLN A 160 -24.85 23.70 -0.05
N SER A 161 -24.28 23.33 1.10
CA SER A 161 -23.80 24.29 2.10
C SER A 161 -22.69 25.20 1.55
N VAL A 162 -21.77 24.65 0.77
CA VAL A 162 -20.71 25.44 0.11
C VAL A 162 -21.34 26.43 -0.89
N ILE A 163 -22.27 25.96 -1.72
CA ILE A 163 -22.98 26.82 -2.69
C ILE A 163 -23.71 27.97 -1.97
N GLU A 164 -24.38 27.68 -0.85
CA GLU A 164 -25.06 28.71 -0.05
C GLU A 164 -24.08 29.75 0.51
N LYS A 165 -22.95 29.30 1.06
CA LYS A 165 -21.89 30.20 1.56
C LYS A 165 -21.36 31.09 0.44
N THR A 166 -21.08 30.52 -0.74
CA THR A 166 -20.61 31.27 -1.90
C THR A 166 -21.66 32.26 -2.40
N LYS A 167 -22.95 31.88 -2.40
CA LYS A 167 -24.06 32.78 -2.74
C LYS A 167 -24.13 33.98 -1.80
N ASN A 168 -23.99 33.76 -0.49
CA ASN A 168 -23.96 34.84 0.51
C ASN A 168 -22.75 35.76 0.33
N GLN A 169 -21.57 35.19 0.02
CA GLN A 169 -20.37 35.97 -0.31
C GLN A 169 -20.57 36.81 -1.58
N LEU A 170 -21.19 36.27 -2.63
CA LEU A 170 -21.52 37.03 -3.84
C LEU A 170 -22.49 38.17 -3.55
N GLN A 171 -23.50 37.94 -2.72
CA GLN A 171 -24.48 38.98 -2.35
C GLN A 171 -23.82 40.12 -1.56
N THR A 172 -22.98 39.80 -0.57
CA THR A 172 -22.24 40.82 0.19
C THR A 172 -21.28 41.61 -0.70
N LYS A 173 -20.56 40.94 -1.62
CA LYS A 173 -19.72 41.62 -2.62
C LYS A 173 -20.52 42.52 -3.55
N ARG A 174 -21.71 42.10 -3.98
CA ARG A 174 -22.61 42.93 -4.79
C ARG A 174 -23.03 44.19 -4.04
N GLN A 175 -23.40 44.09 -2.77
CA GLN A 175 -23.75 45.24 -1.93
C GLN A 175 -22.55 46.19 -1.77
N GLN A 176 -21.34 45.66 -1.55
CA GLN A 176 -20.11 46.47 -1.51
C GLN A 176 -19.88 47.22 -2.83
N ILE A 177 -20.11 46.57 -3.98
CA ILE A 177 -19.99 47.20 -5.30
C ILE A 177 -21.02 48.33 -5.46
N GLU A 178 -22.27 48.13 -5.03
CA GLU A 178 -23.31 49.15 -5.10
C GLU A 178 -22.95 50.36 -4.21
N GLN A 179 -22.50 50.15 -2.98
CA GLN A 179 -22.02 51.22 -2.09
C GLN A 179 -20.86 52.01 -2.71
N LEU A 180 -19.85 51.32 -3.25
CA LEU A 180 -18.71 52.00 -3.90
C LEU A 180 -19.13 52.78 -5.16
N LYS A 181 -20.14 52.30 -5.91
CA LYS A 181 -20.69 53.04 -7.05
C LYS A 181 -21.39 54.33 -6.61
N GLU A 182 -22.12 54.29 -5.50
CA GLU A 182 -22.75 55.48 -4.92
C GLU A 182 -21.71 56.50 -4.44
N GLU A 183 -20.66 56.03 -3.74
CA GLU A 183 -19.54 56.88 -3.31
C GLU A 183 -18.81 57.52 -4.49
N LEU A 184 -18.52 56.75 -5.55
CA LEU A 184 -17.91 57.26 -6.78
C LEU A 184 -18.80 58.31 -7.47
N SER A 185 -20.10 58.10 -7.51
CA SER A 185 -21.06 59.08 -8.04
C SER A 185 -21.00 60.37 -7.24
N TYR A 186 -20.99 60.28 -5.90
CA TYR A 186 -20.88 61.43 -5.01
C TYR A 186 -19.57 62.21 -5.21
N ILE A 187 -18.42 61.51 -5.29
CA ILE A 187 -17.11 62.12 -5.55
C ILE A 187 -17.11 62.82 -6.91
N THR A 188 -17.63 62.17 -7.95
CA THR A 188 -17.69 62.73 -9.30
C THR A 188 -18.55 64.00 -9.34
N GLN A 189 -19.68 64.02 -8.63
CA GLN A 189 -20.52 65.22 -8.52
C GLN A 189 -19.81 66.34 -7.76
N LYS A 190 -19.09 66.02 -6.68
CA LYS A 190 -18.31 67.00 -5.93
C LYS A 190 -17.19 67.59 -6.78
N GLN A 191 -16.44 66.76 -7.49
CA GLN A 191 -15.39 67.21 -8.41
C GLN A 191 -15.96 68.07 -9.54
N LYS A 192 -17.12 67.74 -10.12
CA LYS A 192 -17.79 68.59 -11.11
C LYS A 192 -18.18 69.97 -10.55
N LYS A 193 -18.51 70.06 -9.26
CA LYS A 193 -18.79 71.35 -8.59
C LYS A 193 -17.51 72.12 -8.24
N GLU A 194 -16.39 71.42 -8.03
CA GLU A 194 -15.09 71.98 -7.67
C GLU A 194 -14.18 72.23 -8.88
N GLN A 195 -14.53 71.75 -10.07
CA GLN A 195 -13.86 72.11 -11.32
C GLN A 195 -14.11 73.59 -11.62
N ILE A 196 -13.20 74.41 -11.09
CA ILE A 196 -12.89 75.74 -11.58
C ILE A 196 -12.56 75.60 -13.07
N PRO A 197 -13.05 76.49 -13.95
CA PRO A 197 -12.74 76.41 -15.37
C PRO A 197 -11.21 76.49 -15.60
N ASP A 198 -10.65 75.60 -16.43
CA ASP A 198 -9.21 75.50 -16.75
C ASP A 198 -8.58 76.80 -17.31
N ASP A 199 -9.39 77.80 -17.66
CA ASP A 199 -8.93 79.12 -18.04
C ASP A 199 -8.70 80.00 -16.78
N PRO A 200 -7.45 80.48 -16.54
CA PRO A 200 -7.13 81.32 -15.39
C PRO A 200 -7.98 82.60 -15.32
N ILE A 201 -8.49 83.10 -16.44
CA ILE A 201 -9.35 84.28 -16.47
C ILE A 201 -10.76 83.93 -16.00
N LEU A 202 -11.28 82.77 -16.40
CA LEU A 202 -12.56 82.25 -15.92
C LEU A 202 -12.50 81.87 -14.43
N THR A 203 -11.34 81.40 -13.96
CA THR A 203 -11.06 81.16 -12.54
C THR A 203 -11.20 82.45 -11.71
N ILE A 204 -10.55 83.52 -12.14
CA ILE A 204 -10.61 84.81 -11.44
C ILE A 204 -12.04 85.37 -11.47
N LYS A 205 -12.75 85.25 -12.61
CA LYS A 205 -14.18 85.63 -12.69
C LYS A 205 -15.07 84.82 -11.75
N TYR A 206 -14.84 83.51 -11.62
CA TYR A 206 -15.59 82.64 -10.73
C TYR A 206 -15.37 83.02 -9.25
N GLU A 207 -14.13 83.29 -8.84
CA GLU A 207 -13.81 83.72 -7.47
C GLU A 207 -14.35 85.12 -7.15
N LEU A 208 -14.27 86.07 -8.10
CA LEU A 208 -14.87 87.40 -7.94
C LEU A 208 -16.39 87.32 -7.75
N LYS A 209 -17.06 86.48 -8.56
CA LYS A 209 -18.50 86.24 -8.45
C LYS A 209 -18.88 85.60 -7.11
N LYS A 210 -18.05 84.67 -6.60
CA LYS A 210 -18.22 84.04 -5.28
C LYS A 210 -18.05 85.03 -4.12
N LEU A 211 -17.21 86.05 -4.30
CA LEU A 211 -17.04 87.17 -3.37
C LEU A 211 -18.15 88.24 -3.48
N GLY A 212 -19.18 88.01 -4.32
CA GLY A 212 -20.30 88.94 -4.51
C GLY A 212 -19.97 90.14 -5.38
N ILE A 213 -18.83 90.13 -6.07
CA ILE A 213 -18.41 91.19 -6.99
C ILE A 213 -18.96 90.83 -8.37
N HIS A 214 -19.98 91.55 -8.80
CA HIS A 214 -20.58 91.38 -10.12
C HIS A 214 -19.70 92.02 -11.21
N ASP A 215 -19.77 91.47 -12.43
CA ASP A 215 -18.96 91.83 -13.60
C ASP A 215 -19.08 93.32 -14.02
N ASP A 216 -20.04 94.05 -13.46
CA ASP A 216 -20.31 95.47 -13.78
C ASP A 216 -19.34 96.46 -13.09
N SER A 217 -18.42 95.96 -12.27
CA SER A 217 -17.32 96.76 -11.74
C SER A 217 -16.34 97.11 -12.87
N GLY A 218 -16.63 98.19 -13.59
CA GLY A 218 -15.93 98.58 -14.82
C GLY A 218 -14.41 98.72 -14.72
N SER A 219 -13.82 98.81 -13.52
CA SER A 219 -12.37 98.73 -13.31
C SER A 219 -11.82 97.30 -13.37
N ILE A 220 -12.54 96.32 -12.81
CA ILE A 220 -12.14 94.91 -12.75
C ILE A 220 -12.34 94.24 -14.11
N ALA A 221 -13.45 94.52 -14.80
CA ALA A 221 -13.68 94.04 -16.16
C ALA A 221 -12.58 94.48 -17.13
N LYS A 222 -12.18 95.76 -17.07
CA LYS A 222 -11.07 96.31 -17.88
C LYS A 222 -9.72 95.69 -17.55
N ALA A 223 -9.46 95.40 -16.26
CA ALA A 223 -8.23 94.75 -15.83
C ALA A 223 -8.15 93.29 -16.33
N LEU A 224 -9.28 92.56 -16.27
CA LEU A 224 -9.37 91.19 -16.79
C LEU A 224 -9.23 91.12 -18.30
N GLU A 225 -9.82 92.07 -19.04
CA GLU A 225 -9.67 92.16 -20.50
C GLU A 225 -8.22 92.50 -20.89
N SER A 226 -7.56 93.38 -20.13
CA SER A 226 -6.14 93.71 -20.32
C SER A 226 -5.22 92.53 -20.02
N LEU A 227 -5.55 91.72 -19.02
CA LEU A 227 -4.86 90.45 -18.71
C LEU A 227 -5.08 89.42 -19.81
N SER A 228 -6.30 89.28 -20.33
CA SER A 228 -6.62 88.42 -21.48
C SER A 228 -5.78 88.75 -22.71
N LYS A 229 -5.65 90.04 -23.03
CA LYS A 229 -4.85 90.53 -24.15
C LYS A 229 -3.35 90.32 -23.97
N LYS A 230 -2.86 90.23 -22.73
CA LYS A 230 -1.45 89.92 -22.42
C LYS A 230 -1.13 88.44 -22.45
N ILE A 231 -2.09 87.60 -22.07
CA ILE A 231 -1.94 86.13 -22.05
C ILE A 231 -2.02 85.55 -23.46
N ASN A 232 -2.83 86.15 -24.34
CA ASN A 232 -2.89 85.82 -25.77
C ASN A 232 -2.42 87.01 -26.63
N PRO A 233 -1.09 87.19 -26.83
CA PRO A 233 -0.56 88.31 -27.62
C PRO A 233 -0.76 88.16 -29.15
N GLU A 234 -1.23 87.00 -29.63
CA GLU A 234 -1.53 86.77 -31.06
C GLU A 234 -3.05 86.78 -31.29
N GLY A 235 -3.59 87.98 -31.47
CA GLY A 235 -4.98 88.23 -31.88
C GLY A 235 -5.15 89.56 -32.60
N HIS A 236 -4.09 90.02 -33.28
CA HIS A 236 -4.15 91.09 -34.26
C HIS A 236 -3.87 90.50 -35.65
N SER A 237 -4.91 90.03 -36.30
CA SER A 237 -5.22 90.20 -37.74
C SER A 237 -6.65 89.73 -37.99
#